data_AF-A6LAE3-F1
#
_entry.id   AF-A6LAE3-F1
#
_cell.length_a   1.000
_cell.length_b   1.000
_cell.length_c   1.000
_cell.angle_alpha   90.00
_cell.angle_beta   90.00
_cell.angle_gamma   90.00
#
_symmetry.space_group_name_H-M   'P 1'
#
loop_
_entity.id
_entity.type
_entity.pdbx_description
1 polymer ?
#
loop_
_entity_poly.entity_id
_entity_poly.type
_entity_poly.pdbx_seq_one_letter_code
_entity_poly.pdbx_strand_id
1 'polypeptide(L)'
;MKRIFKYELIVADHSKLCLPIGSRILSVQVQRGTVCLWAIVDEYQKELCFVDIYMYGTGQHVSDADLAGKRFAGTVQLGDLVCHVFLEYDENVQYLIV
;
A
#
# COMPACT_ATOMS: atom_id res chain seq x y z
N MET A 1 5.01 13.02 17.25
CA MET A 1 4.54 11.85 18.03
C MET A 1 4.14 10.77 17.05
N LYS A 2 4.43 9.50 17.32
CA LYS A 2 4.05 8.40 16.42
C LYS A 2 2.59 7.98 16.63
N ARG A 3 1.82 7.88 15.55
CA ARG A 3 0.42 7.44 15.53
C ARG A 3 0.17 6.48 14.38
N ILE A 4 -0.81 5.58 14.53
CA ILE A 4 -1.27 4.74 13.43
C ILE A 4 -2.40 5.46 12.71
N PHE A 5 -2.23 5.69 11.41
CA PHE A 5 -3.30 6.20 10.54
C PHE A 5 -3.80 5.11 9.59
N LYS A 6 -5.03 5.30 9.14
CA LYS A 6 -5.70 4.51 8.11
C LYS A 6 -5.81 5.36 6.85
N TYR A 7 -5.46 4.77 5.72
CA TYR A 7 -5.57 5.36 4.39
C TYR A 7 -6.45 4.47 3.52
N GLU A 8 -7.52 5.02 2.98
CA GLU A 8 -8.37 4.30 2.04
C GLU A 8 -7.70 4.28 0.67
N LEU A 9 -7.63 3.11 0.05
CA LEU A 9 -6.99 2.90 -1.23
C LEU A 9 -8.06 2.86 -2.33
N ILE A 10 -7.71 3.41 -3.48
CA ILE A 10 -8.52 3.27 -4.70
C ILE A 10 -8.24 1.88 -5.28
N VAL A 11 -9.30 1.13 -5.58
CA VAL A 11 -9.17 -0.16 -6.27
C VAL A 11 -9.01 0.12 -7.77
N ALA A 12 -7.77 0.08 -8.23
CA ALA A 12 -7.38 0.28 -9.62
C ALA A 12 -6.06 -0.47 -9.88
N ASP A 13 -5.75 -0.74 -11.15
CA ASP A 13 -4.49 -1.39 -11.55
C ASP A 13 -3.26 -0.62 -11.01
N HIS A 14 -3.36 0.72 -10.99
CA HIS A 14 -2.35 1.61 -10.43
C HIS A 14 -3.00 2.83 -9.76
N SER A 15 -2.48 3.21 -8.59
CA SER A 15 -2.83 4.45 -7.90
C SER A 15 -1.66 4.97 -7.07
N LYS A 16 -1.77 6.20 -6.57
CA LYS A 16 -0.76 6.82 -5.71
C LYS A 16 -1.34 7.21 -4.35
N LEU A 17 -0.57 6.97 -3.30
CA LEU A 17 -0.84 7.41 -1.94
C LEU A 17 0.26 8.35 -1.46
N CYS A 18 -0.12 9.47 -0.84
CA CYS A 18 0.83 10.33 -0.15
C CYS A 18 0.96 9.91 1.32
N LEU A 19 2.18 9.73 1.78
CA LEU A 19 2.49 9.48 3.19
C LEU A 19 3.54 10.48 3.69
N PRO A 20 3.51 10.86 4.98
CA PRO A 20 4.62 11.58 5.59
C PRO A 20 5.93 10.80 5.45
N ILE A 21 7.04 11.50 5.19
CA ILE A 21 8.38 10.88 5.14
C ILE A 21 8.67 10.15 6.46
N GLY A 22 9.26 8.96 6.36
CA GLY A 22 9.55 8.08 7.49
C GLY A 22 8.35 7.27 7.97
N SER A 23 7.22 7.32 7.27
CA SER A 23 6.06 6.46 7.56
C SER A 23 6.46 4.99 7.46
N ARG A 24 5.92 4.18 8.38
CA ARG A 24 6.11 2.73 8.40
C ARG A 24 4.80 2.04 8.09
N ILE A 25 4.72 1.44 6.91
CA ILE A 25 3.55 0.66 6.47
C ILE A 25 3.49 -0.63 7.30
N LEU A 26 2.30 -0.95 7.79
CA LEU A 26 2.02 -2.11 8.64
C LEU A 26 1.32 -3.23 7.88
N SER A 27 0.24 -2.89 7.17
CA SER A 27 -0.60 -3.87 6.48
C SER A 27 -1.56 -3.21 5.50
N VAL A 28 -2.06 -4.02 4.57
CA VAL A 28 -3.24 -3.73 3.74
C VAL A 28 -4.32 -4.74 4.05
N GLN A 29 -5.56 -4.30 4.25
CA GLN A 29 -6.72 -5.14 4.54
C GLN A 29 -8.01 -4.48 4.05
N VAL A 30 -9.11 -5.24 3.95
CA VAL A 30 -10.44 -4.68 3.73
C VAL A 30 -11.09 -4.35 5.07
N GLN A 31 -11.60 -3.12 5.19
CA GLN A 31 -12.46 -2.71 6.30
C GLN A 31 -13.74 -2.10 5.74
N ARG A 32 -14.89 -2.66 6.13
CA ARG A 32 -16.22 -2.17 5.74
C ARG A 32 -16.40 -2.00 4.22
N GLY A 33 -15.84 -2.93 3.44
CA GLY A 33 -15.94 -2.90 1.97
C GLY A 33 -14.98 -1.91 1.30
N THR A 34 -13.95 -1.44 1.99
CA THR A 34 -12.92 -0.55 1.45
C THR A 34 -11.54 -1.14 1.70
N VAL A 35 -10.71 -1.20 0.65
CA VAL A 35 -9.30 -1.57 0.79
C VAL A 35 -8.60 -0.42 1.53
N CYS A 36 -7.89 -0.74 2.61
CA CYS A 36 -7.25 0.23 3.47
C CYS A 36 -5.80 -0.18 3.73
N LEU A 37 -4.92 0.82 3.89
CA LEU A 37 -3.55 0.69 4.34
C LEU A 37 -3.40 1.33 5.71
N TRP A 38 -2.70 0.66 6.63
CA TRP A 38 -2.32 1.22 7.92
C TRP A 38 -0.84 1.50 7.97
N ALA A 39 -0.47 2.65 8.53
CA ALA A 39 0.92 3.04 8.72
C ALA A 39 1.14 3.77 10.05
N ILE A 40 2.29 3.53 10.67
CA ILE A 40 2.80 4.38 11.76
C ILE A 40 3.42 5.61 11.11
N VAL A 41 2.98 6.79 11.49
CA VAL A 41 3.53 8.07 11.00
C VAL A 41 3.94 8.96 12.17
N ASP A 42 4.87 9.87 11.94
CA ASP A 42 5.08 11.00 12.85
C ASP A 42 4.12 12.14 12.50
N GLU A 43 3.22 12.49 13.42
CA GLU A 43 2.18 13.50 13.21
C GLU A 43 2.71 14.91 12.91
N TYR A 44 3.96 15.19 13.27
CA TYR A 44 4.59 16.49 13.03
C TYR A 44 5.39 16.55 11.74
N GLN A 45 5.57 15.42 11.05
CA GLN A 45 6.22 15.41 9.74
C GLN A 45 5.28 16.03 8.71
N LYS A 46 5.76 17.08 8.03
CA LYS A 46 5.02 17.84 7.02
C LYS A 46 5.42 17.48 5.60
N GLU A 47 6.64 16.97 5.42
CA GLU A 47 7.12 16.53 4.12
C GLU A 47 6.46 15.20 3.75
N LEU A 48 5.99 15.12 2.52
CA LEU A 48 5.27 13.98 1.99
C LEU A 48 6.13 13.28 0.93
N CYS A 49 5.93 11.98 0.81
CA CYS A 49 6.45 11.13 -0.25
C CYS A 49 5.30 10.36 -0.90
N PHE A 50 5.55 9.85 -2.09
CA PHE A 50 4.57 9.06 -2.84
C PHE A 50 4.88 7.57 -2.69
N VAL A 51 3.82 6.79 -2.48
CA VAL A 51 3.83 5.34 -2.61
C VAL A 51 2.93 4.98 -3.77
N ASP A 52 3.51 4.38 -4.79
CA ASP A 52 2.78 3.79 -5.91
C ASP A 52 2.20 2.45 -5.46
N ILE A 53 0.92 2.25 -5.77
CA ILE A 53 0.13 1.08 -5.37
C ILE A 53 -0.34 0.39 -6.63
N TYR A 54 -0.05 -0.89 -6.74
CA TYR A 54 -0.44 -1.75 -7.84
C TYR A 54 -1.32 -2.87 -7.30
N MET A 55 -2.46 -3.13 -7.96
CA MET A 55 -3.36 -4.21 -7.58
C MET A 55 -3.54 -5.15 -8.74
N TYR A 56 -3.21 -6.42 -8.54
CA TYR A 56 -3.40 -7.46 -9.54
C TYR A 56 -4.50 -8.43 -9.11
N GLY A 57 -5.46 -8.69 -9.98
CA GLY A 57 -6.49 -9.68 -9.73
C GLY A 57 -5.95 -11.11 -9.75
N THR A 58 -6.58 -12.03 -9.03
CA THR A 58 -6.25 -13.46 -9.13
C THR A 58 -6.42 -13.95 -10.58
N GLY A 59 -5.37 -14.58 -11.14
CA GLY A 59 -5.35 -15.08 -12.51
C GLY A 59 -4.93 -14.05 -13.57
N GLN A 60 -4.68 -12.80 -13.19
CA GLN A 60 -4.12 -11.79 -14.09
C GLN A 60 -2.68 -12.15 -14.48
N HIS A 61 -2.34 -11.92 -15.74
CA HIS A 61 -0.96 -12.09 -16.22
C HIS A 61 -0.08 -10.98 -15.64
N VAL A 62 1.05 -11.35 -15.04
CA VAL A 62 2.04 -10.42 -14.49
C VAL A 62 3.43 -10.94 -14.89
N SER A 63 4.27 -10.06 -15.44
CA SER A 63 5.66 -10.37 -15.81
C SER A 63 6.65 -9.96 -14.71
N ASP A 64 7.87 -10.48 -14.78
CA ASP A 64 8.96 -10.06 -13.88
C ASP A 64 9.26 -8.56 -14.00
N ALA A 65 9.09 -7.99 -15.20
CA ALA A 65 9.24 -6.56 -15.43
C ALA A 65 8.14 -5.75 -14.73
N ASP A 66 6.91 -6.26 -14.70
CA ASP A 66 5.79 -5.64 -13.98
C ASP A 66 6.01 -5.67 -12.47
N LEU A 67 6.71 -6.68 -11.93
CA LEU A 67 7.01 -6.81 -10.50
C LEU A 67 8.33 -6.15 -10.07
N ALA A 68 9.21 -5.83 -11.01
CA ALA A 68 10.49 -5.23 -10.72
C ALA A 68 10.33 -3.94 -9.89
N GLY A 69 11.11 -3.84 -8.81
CA GLY A 69 11.07 -2.69 -7.88
C GLY A 69 9.90 -2.68 -6.90
N LYS A 70 8.93 -3.59 -7.05
CA LYS A 70 7.71 -3.61 -6.24
C LYS A 70 7.82 -4.60 -5.08
N ARG A 71 7.22 -4.23 -3.95
CA ARG A 71 7.15 -5.05 -2.74
C ARG A 71 5.72 -5.51 -2.52
N PHE A 72 5.54 -6.82 -2.35
CA PHE A 72 4.23 -7.38 -2.03
C PHE A 72 3.78 -6.89 -0.65
N ALA A 73 2.58 -6.31 -0.58
CA ALA A 73 2.01 -5.76 0.65
C ALA A 73 0.93 -6.64 1.28
N GLY A 74 0.29 -7.49 0.49
CA GLY A 74 -0.74 -8.40 0.99
C GLY A 74 -1.79 -8.76 -0.06
N THR A 75 -2.62 -9.72 0.29
CA THR A 75 -3.82 -10.09 -0.49
C THR A 75 -5.04 -9.56 0.24
N VAL A 76 -5.94 -8.90 -0.50
CA VAL A 76 -7.19 -8.36 0.03
C VAL A 76 -8.39 -8.98 -0.69
N GLN A 77 -9.46 -9.21 0.05
CA GLN A 77 -10.71 -9.81 -0.46
C GLN A 77 -11.84 -8.80 -0.33
N LEU A 78 -12.32 -8.27 -1.45
CA LEU A 78 -13.36 -7.27 -1.55
C LEU A 78 -14.61 -7.87 -2.18
N GLY A 79 -15.49 -8.43 -1.35
CA GLY A 79 -16.56 -9.29 -1.85
C GLY A 79 -15.96 -10.50 -2.56
N ASP A 80 -16.38 -10.75 -3.81
CA ASP A 80 -15.86 -11.85 -4.63
C ASP A 80 -14.54 -11.51 -5.34
N LEU A 81 -14.11 -10.24 -5.29
CA LEU A 81 -12.85 -9.79 -5.91
C LEU A 81 -11.67 -10.07 -4.97
N VAL A 82 -10.64 -10.75 -5.48
CA VAL A 82 -9.36 -10.93 -4.78
C VAL A 82 -8.29 -10.11 -5.50
N CYS A 83 -7.62 -9.23 -4.77
CA CYS A 83 -6.53 -8.40 -5.29
C CYS A 83 -5.24 -8.66 -4.50
N HIS A 84 -4.12 -8.73 -5.21
CA HIS A 84 -2.77 -8.81 -4.68
C HIS A 84 -2.13 -7.42 -4.78
N VAL A 85 -1.86 -6.81 -3.63
CA VAL A 85 -1.38 -5.43 -3.55
C VAL A 85 0.15 -5.43 -3.52
N PHE A 86 0.74 -4.63 -4.39
CA PHE A 86 2.17 -4.36 -4.46
C PHE A 86 2.43 -2.86 -4.32
N LEU A 87 3.56 -2.52 -3.71
CA LEU A 87 3.95 -1.15 -3.42
C LEU A 87 5.31 -0.84 -4.04
N GLU A 88 5.44 0.34 -4.60
CA GLU A 88 6.71 0.90 -5.05
C GLU A 88 6.89 2.27 -4.40
N TYR A 89 8.05 2.46 -3.78
CA TYR A 89 8.37 3.66 -3.01
C TYR A 89 9.88 3.76 -2.85
N ASP A 90 10.34 4.97 -2.61
CA ASP A 90 11.75 5.28 -2.39
C ASP A 90 12.18 4.99 -0.92
N GLU A 91 13.41 5.34 -0.57
CA GLU A 91 13.95 5.12 0.78
C GLU A 91 13.26 5.95 1.88
N ASN A 92 12.34 6.84 1.52
CA ASN A 92 11.62 7.69 2.46
C ASN A 92 10.48 6.97 3.19
N VAL A 93 10.15 5.73 2.81
CA VAL A 93 9.13 4.91 3.47
C VAL A 93 9.73 3.61 3.98
N GLN A 94 9.34 3.22 5.20
CA GLN A 94 9.68 1.92 5.78
C GLN A 94 8.51 0.95 5.61
N TYR A 95 8.80 -0.32 5.38
CA TYR A 95 7.80 -1.37 5.33
C TYR A 95 8.15 -2.46 6.33
N LEU A 96 7.21 -2.76 7.21
CA LEU A 96 7.37 -3.83 8.18
C LEU A 96 7.09 -5.15 7.48
N ILE A 97 8.10 -6.03 7.41
CA ILE A 97 7.88 -7.41 6.97
C ILE A 97 7.13 -8.10 8.11
N VAL A 98 5.90 -8.53 7.86
CA VAL A 98 5.09 -9.33 8.79
C VAL A 98 4.75 -10.66 8.15
#